data_AF-A0A0C9YAH0-F1
#
_entry.id   AF-A0A0C9YAH0-F1
#
_cell.length_a   1.000
_cell.length_b   1.000
_cell.length_c   1.000
_cell.angle_alpha   90.00
_cell.angle_beta   90.00
_cell.angle_gamma   90.00
#
_symmetry.space_group_name_H-M   'P 1'
#
loop_
_entity.id
_entity.type
_entity.pdbx_description
1 polymer ?
#
loop_
_entity_poly.entity_id
_entity_poly.type
_entity_poly.pdbx_seq_one_letter_code
_entity_poly.pdbx_strand_id
1 'polypeptide(L)' 'LADRDGSEKHPFCYACILGIYHANVIYVSPGSRDYQSWRQDFLWVCWFELLLDQCAGWQHTALD' A
#
# COMPACT_ATOMS: atom_id res chain seq x y z
N LEU A 1 -28.38 5.77 -21.13
CA LEU A 1 -27.61 4.69 -20.48
C LEU A 1 -26.79 5.36 -19.39
N ALA A 2 -27.21 5.22 -18.14
CA ALA A 2 -26.49 5.82 -17.01
C ALA A 2 -25.23 4.99 -16.76
N ASP A 3 -24.07 5.55 -17.06
CA ASP A 3 -22.78 5.02 -16.64
C ASP A 3 -22.62 5.35 -15.15
N ARG A 4 -23.09 4.44 -14.30
CA ARG A 4 -22.93 4.51 -12.84
C ARG A 4 -21.60 3.87 -12.44
N ASP A 5 -20.48 4.29 -13.03
CA ASP A 5 -19.17 3.84 -12.56
C ASP A 5 -18.67 4.72 -11.41
N GLY A 6 -19.51 4.80 -10.38
CA GLY A 6 -19.26 5.49 -9.12
C GLY A 6 -18.49 4.60 -8.15
N SER A 7 -17.46 3.89 -8.61
CA SER A 7 -16.48 3.30 -7.69
C SER A 7 -15.48 4.40 -7.36
N GLU A 8 -15.69 5.14 -6.28
CA GLU A 8 -14.64 5.97 -5.70
C GLU A 8 -13.51 5.04 -5.25
N LYS A 9 -12.53 4.79 -6.14
CA LYS A 9 -11.36 3.98 -5.84
C LYS A 9 -10.57 4.71 -4.76
N HIS A 10 -10.71 4.26 -3.52
CA HIS A 10 -10.02 4.86 -2.38
C HIS A 10 -8.52 4.96 -2.69
N PRO A 11 -7.91 6.16 -2.63
CA PRO A 11 -6.59 6.42 -3.19
C PRO A 11 -5.44 5.87 -2.35
N PHE A 12 -5.74 5.20 -1.23
CA PHE A 12 -4.76 4.76 -0.25
C PHE A 12 -4.83 3.25 -0.07
N CYS A 13 -3.65 2.64 0.06
CA CYS A 13 -3.49 1.27 0.54
C CYS A 13 -3.27 1.31 2.06
N TYR A 14 -3.86 0.35 2.76
CA TYR A 14 -3.68 0.19 4.20
C TYR A 14 -2.88 -1.09 4.46
N ALA A 15 -2.00 -1.04 5.45
CA ALA A 15 -1.19 -2.19 5.81
C ALA A 15 -0.70 -2.11 7.26
N CYS A 16 -0.41 -3.26 7.85
CA CYS A 16 0.35 -3.33 9.10
C CYS A 16 1.84 -3.43 8.77
N ILE A 17 2.65 -2.56 9.38
CA ILE A 17 4.11 -2.63 9.28
C ILE A 17 4.61 -3.79 10.14
N LEU A 18 5.32 -4.71 9.51
CA LEU A 18 5.97 -5.86 10.14
C LEU A 18 7.46 -5.58 10.42
N GLY A 19 8.08 -4.70 9.63
CA GLY A 19 9.47 -4.32 9.80
C GLY A 19 9.88 -3.14 8.94
N ILE A 20 10.92 -2.44 9.38
CA ILE A 20 11.56 -1.33 8.68
C ILE A 20 13.03 -1.69 8.50
N TYR A 21 13.48 -1.68 7.25
CA TYR A 21 14.83 -2.09 6.89
C TYR A 21 15.55 -0.95 6.18
N HIS A 22 16.84 -0.80 6.45
CA HIS A 22 17.69 0.20 5.85
C HIS A 22 18.83 -0.50 5.11
N ALA A 23 18.98 -0.25 3.81
CA ALA A 23 20.05 -0.84 3.03
C ALA A 23 20.73 0.20 2.16
N ASN A 24 22.06 0.10 2.06
CA ASN A 24 22.82 0.85 1.06
C ASN A 24 22.78 0.05 -0.25
N VAL A 25 22.12 0.60 -1.26
CA VAL A 25 21.91 -0.03 -2.56
C VAL A 25 22.82 0.65 -3.59
N ILE A 26 23.43 -0.16 -4.45
CA ILE A 26 24.19 0.31 -5.61
C ILE A 26 23.42 -0.13 -6.86
N TYR A 27 23.07 0.81 -7.73
CA TYR A 27 22.46 0.50 -9.01
C TYR A 27 23.52 0.28 -10.07
N VAL A 28 23.60 -0.94 -10.60
CA VAL A 28 24.56 -1.30 -11.66
C VAL A 28 23.83 -1.34 -12.99
N SER A 29 24.06 -0.32 -13.83
CA SER A 29 23.61 -0.30 -15.22
C SER A 29 24.80 -0.47 -16.18
N PRO A 30 24.57 -1.05 -17.38
CA PRO A 30 25.58 -1.08 -18.43
C PRO A 30 26.05 0.34 -18.76
N GLY A 31 27.35 0.60 -18.61
CA GLY A 31 27.93 1.94 -18.81
C GLY A 31 28.04 2.79 -17.54
N SER A 32 27.54 2.31 -16.39
CA SER A 32 27.81 2.97 -15.10
C SER A 32 29.29 2.85 -14.74
N ARG A 33 29.95 4.00 -14.51
CA ARG A 33 31.33 4.06 -14.03
C ARG A 33 31.42 4.23 -12.52
N ASP A 34 30.40 4.84 -11.91
CA ASP A 34 30.44 5.25 -10.52
C ASP A 34 29.44 4.41 -9.71
N TYR A 35 29.99 3.47 -8.94
CA TYR A 35 29.25 2.53 -8.08
C TYR A 35 28.92 3.16 -6.73
N GLN A 36 28.35 4.36 -6.74
CA GLN A 36 28.02 5.04 -5.49
C GLN A 36 26.80 4.37 -4.85
N SER A 37 26.95 3.99 -3.57
CA SER A 37 25.83 3.47 -2.79
C SER A 37 24.95 4.61 -2.28
N TRP A 38 23.64 4.42 -2.31
CA TRP A 38 22.67 5.29 -1.65
C TRP A 38 21.84 4.50 -0.62
N ARG A 39 21.41 5.16 0.45
CA ARG A 39 20.58 4.52 1.49
C ARG A 39 19.12 4.51 1.07
N GLN A 40 18.55 3.33 0.88
CA GLN A 40 17.10 3.14 0.74
C GLN A 40 16.50 2.46 1.95
N ASP A 41 15.26 2.86 2.24
CA ASP A 41 14.46 2.32 3.31
C ASP A 41 13.34 1.45 2.71
N PHE A 42 13.17 0.26 3.27
CA PHE A 42 12.18 -0.73 2.82
C PHE A 42 11.21 -1.02 3.97
N LEU A 43 9.92 -1.06 3.65
CA LEU A 43 8.89 -1.48 4.58
C LEU A 43 8.46 -2.90 4.24
N TRP A 44 8.52 -3.79 5.23
CA TRP A 44 7.83 -5.07 5.16
C TRP A 44 6.46 -4.88 5.79
N VAL A 45 5.42 -5.16 5.01
CA VAL A 45 4.03 -4.91 5.42
C VAL A 45 3.14 -6.11 5.11
N CYS A 46 2.08 -6.25 5.91
CA CYS A 46 0.93 -7.10 5.58
C CYS A 46 -0.20 -6.20 5.08
N TRP A 47 -0.57 -6.35 3.81
CA TRP A 47 -1.60 -5.53 3.15
C TRP A 47 -3.01 -5.90 3.62
N PHE A 48 -3.85 -4.90 3.79
CA PHE A 48 -5.28 -5.07 4.02
C PHE A 48 -6.05 -4.97 2.71
N GLU A 49 -7.07 -5.82 2.57
CA GLU A 49 -8.04 -5.69 1.49
C GLU A 49 -9.13 -4.71 1.91
N LEU A 50 -9.55 -3.86 0.97
CA LEU A 50 -10.68 -2.98 1.17
C LEU A 50 -11.98 -3.73 0.83
N LEU A 51 -12.86 -3.91 1.81
CA LEU A 51 -14.21 -4.40 1.55
C LEU A 51 -15.01 -3.29 0.86
N LEU A 52 -15.15 -3.40 -0.45
CA LEU A 52 -15.85 -2.42 -1.30
C LEU A 52 -17.38 -2.58 -1.30
N ASP A 53 -17.95 -3.59 -0.62
CA ASP A 53 -19.39 -3.91 -0.77
C ASP A 53 -20.10 -4.41 0.50
N GLN A 54 -19.71 -3.94 1.69
CA GLN A 54 -20.50 -4.20 2.88
C GLN A 54 -20.71 -2.92 3.66
N CYS A 55 -21.94 -2.70 4.11
CA CYS A 55 -22.31 -1.73 5.11
C CYS A 55 -21.39 -1.85 6.34
N ALA A 56 -20.20 -1.27 6.31
CA ALA A 56 -19.37 -0.98 7.47
C ALA A 56 -19.93 0.24 8.22
N GLY A 57 -21.26 0.38 8.22
CA GLY A 57 -21.95 1.26 9.13
C GLY A 57 -21.90 0.61 10.50
N TRP A 58 -21.55 1.41 11.50
CA TRP A 58 -21.69 1.14 12.93
C TRP A 58 -23.13 0.78 13.39
N GLN A 59 -24.02 0.38 12.48
CA GLN A 59 -25.45 0.26 12.64
C GLN A 59 -25.95 -1.17 12.86
N HIS A 60 -25.06 -2.17 12.91
CA HIS A 60 -25.45 -3.53 13.27
C HIS A 60 -25.13 -3.88 14.74
N THR A 61 -25.36 -2.92 15.64
CA THR A 61 -25.40 -3.15 17.10
C THR A 61 -26.80 -2.83 17.63
N ALA A 62 -27.83 -3.40 17.00
CA ALA A 62 -29.11 -3.56 17.67
C ALA A 62 -29.09 -4.93 18.35
N LEU A 63 -28.79 -4.93 19.65
CA LEU A 63 -29.10 -6.07 20.52
C LEU A 63 -30.61 -5.97 20.83
N ASP A 64 -31.34 -7.04 20.55
CA ASP A 64 -32.66 -7.35 21.13
C ASP A 64 -32.48 -7.67 22.63
#